data_AF-A0A8D0GFZ7-F1
#
_entry.id   AF-A0A8D0GFZ7-F1
#
_cell.length_a   1.000
_cell.length_b   1.000
_cell.length_c   1.000
_cell.angle_alpha   90.00
_cell.angle_beta   90.00
_cell.angle_gamma   90.00
#
_symmetry.space_group_name_H-M   'P 1'
#
loop_
_entity.id
_entity.type
_entity.pdbx_description
1 polymer ?
#
loop_
_entity_poly.entity_id
_entity_poly.type
_entity_poly.pdbx_seq_one_letter_code
_entity_poly.pdbx_strand_id
1 'polypeptide(L)'
;MVLLLFLAILLWKEDVCGNFGVLVSAQSNERRVVAYMPGDIVIGALFSVHHQPSVDKVHERKCGDVREQYGIQRVEAMLHTLDRINLDPMLLPNITLGCEIRDSCWHSAVALEQSIEFIRDSLISSDEEEGIMRCVDGSSTPFHSKKPIVGVIGPGSSSVAIQVQNLLQLFNIPQIAYSATSMDLSDKTLFKYFMRVVPSDAQQARAMVDIVKRYNWTYVSAVHTEGKHQMCWYHQTALGVCSTYLIVFCFLGLKKSGFVFLLNPLLFVLWFLAVL
;
A
#
# COMPACT_ATOMS: atom_id res chain seq x y z
N MET A 1 38.55 -39.19 18.92
CA MET A 1 38.46 -38.46 20.20
C MET A 1 38.72 -36.94 20.11
N VAL A 2 39.10 -36.37 18.97
CA VAL A 2 39.23 -34.89 18.81
C VAL A 2 38.00 -34.28 18.11
N LEU A 3 37.27 -35.05 17.31
CA LEU A 3 36.06 -34.58 16.61
C LEU A 3 34.81 -34.45 17.52
N LEU A 4 34.77 -35.19 18.64
CA LEU A 4 33.68 -35.12 19.62
C LEU A 4 33.85 -33.96 20.62
N LEU A 5 35.07 -33.43 20.79
CA LEU A 5 35.33 -32.24 21.62
C LEU A 5 34.99 -30.95 20.87
N PHE A 6 35.09 -30.93 19.53
CA PHE A 6 34.69 -29.77 18.71
C PHE A 6 33.17 -29.57 18.62
N LEU A 7 32.39 -30.65 18.67
CA LEU A 7 30.91 -30.59 18.68
C LEU A 7 30.33 -30.16 20.03
N ALA A 8 31.06 -30.35 21.13
CA ALA A 8 30.64 -29.88 22.46
C ALA A 8 30.85 -28.37 22.66
N ILE A 9 31.84 -27.77 21.97
CA ILE A 9 32.14 -26.32 22.05
C ILE A 9 31.11 -25.49 21.25
N LEU A 10 30.42 -26.10 20.27
CA LEU A 10 29.37 -25.44 19.50
C LEU A 10 27.98 -25.47 20.17
N LEU A 11 27.82 -26.15 21.31
CA LEU A 11 26.56 -26.24 22.05
C LEU A 11 26.58 -25.53 23.43
N TRP A 12 27.64 -24.77 23.74
CA TRP A 12 27.79 -24.03 24.99
C TRP A 12 28.10 -22.55 24.74
N LYS A 13 27.17 -21.83 24.13
CA LYS A 13 27.17 -20.36 24.21
C LYS A 13 25.74 -19.83 24.25
N GLU A 14 25.11 -19.96 25.41
CA GLU A 14 24.05 -19.05 25.84
C GLU A 14 24.68 -17.84 26.57
N ASP A 15 24.03 -16.70 26.37
CA ASP A 15 24.06 -15.46 27.16
C ASP A 15 25.31 -14.57 27.18
N VAL A 16 25.33 -13.61 26.25
CA VAL A 16 25.75 -12.24 26.56
C VAL A 16 24.68 -11.27 26.06
N CYS A 17 23.96 -10.70 27.01
CA CYS A 17 22.97 -9.64 26.84
C CYS A 17 23.69 -8.32 26.50
N GLY A 18 23.46 -7.78 25.30
CA GLY A 18 23.95 -6.48 24.85
C GLY A 18 22.79 -5.60 24.41
N ASN A 19 22.55 -4.52 25.14
CA ASN A 19 21.49 -3.53 24.92
C ASN A 19 21.43 -3.01 23.47
N PHE A 20 20.39 -3.42 22.74
CA PHE A 20 19.74 -2.60 21.72
C PHE A 20 18.24 -2.89 21.80
N GLY A 21 17.57 -2.21 22.74
CA GLY A 21 16.17 -2.41 23.00
C GLY A 21 15.30 -1.81 21.89
N VAL A 22 15.03 -2.59 20.85
CA VAL A 22 13.76 -2.46 20.12
C VAL A 22 12.73 -3.18 20.97
N LEU A 23 11.95 -2.43 21.76
CA LEU A 23 10.80 -2.97 22.49
C LEU A 23 9.71 -3.36 21.48
N VAL A 24 9.81 -4.56 20.91
CA VAL A 24 8.65 -5.22 20.32
C VAL A 24 7.85 -5.81 21.48
N SER A 25 6.88 -5.03 21.98
CA SER A 25 5.88 -5.54 22.92
C SER A 25 4.95 -6.49 22.16
N ALA A 26 5.23 -7.79 22.23
CA ALA A 26 4.27 -8.83 21.88
C ALA A 26 3.29 -9.00 23.05
N GLN A 27 2.42 -8.01 23.26
CA GLN A 27 1.22 -8.20 24.06
C GLN A 27 0.12 -8.79 23.17
N SER A 28 -0.44 -9.92 23.61
CA SER A 28 -1.73 -10.42 23.12
C SER A 28 -2.80 -9.38 23.46
N ASN A 29 -3.01 -8.44 22.57
CA ASN A 29 -4.11 -7.49 22.59
C ASN A 29 -4.68 -7.48 21.18
N GLU A 30 -6.00 -7.48 21.03
CA GLU A 30 -6.72 -7.56 19.75
C GLU A 30 -6.45 -6.39 18.77
N ARG A 31 -5.47 -5.54 19.06
CA ARG A 31 -5.07 -4.39 18.24
C ARG A 31 -3.88 -4.73 17.35
N ARG A 32 -4.01 -4.36 16.07
CA ARG A 32 -2.93 -4.50 15.09
C ARG A 32 -1.71 -3.67 15.51
N VAL A 33 -0.53 -4.20 15.22
CA VAL A 33 0.75 -3.54 15.45
C VAL A 33 0.88 -2.35 14.48
N VAL A 34 1.45 -1.26 14.99
CA VAL A 34 1.68 -0.01 14.25
C VAL A 34 3.17 0.29 14.29
N ALA A 35 3.76 0.64 13.16
CA ALA A 35 5.13 1.19 13.15
C ALA A 35 5.03 2.71 13.29
N TYR A 36 5.63 3.25 14.34
CA TYR A 36 5.53 4.66 14.68
C TYR A 36 6.91 5.29 14.79
N MET A 37 7.08 6.43 14.13
CA MET A 37 8.26 7.29 14.21
C MET A 37 7.79 8.67 14.70
N PRO A 38 8.33 9.19 15.81
CA PRO A 38 7.94 10.49 16.32
C PRO A 38 8.43 11.62 15.41
N GLY A 39 7.71 12.75 15.42
CA GLY A 39 8.11 13.96 14.70
C GLY A 39 7.21 15.15 15.00
N ASP A 40 7.58 16.31 14.46
CA ASP A 40 6.78 17.53 14.49
C ASP A 40 5.49 17.38 13.71
N ILE A 41 5.60 16.76 12.54
CA ILE A 41 4.50 16.47 11.62
C ILE A 41 4.45 14.96 11.39
N VAL A 42 3.29 14.32 11.59
CA VAL A 42 3.14 12.87 11.43
C VAL A 42 2.39 12.56 10.14
N ILE A 43 3.02 11.76 9.27
CA ILE A 43 2.43 11.29 8.01
C ILE A 43 1.93 9.85 8.19
N GLY A 44 0.67 9.61 7.85
CA GLY A 44 0.08 8.27 7.87
C GLY A 44 0.48 7.47 6.64
N ALA A 45 0.60 6.15 6.76
CA ALA A 45 0.77 5.29 5.60
C ALA A 45 0.02 3.96 5.73
N LEU A 46 -0.51 3.52 4.59
CA LEU A 46 -1.15 2.21 4.43
C LEU A 46 -0.35 1.37 3.44
N PHE A 47 0.39 0.41 3.98
CA PHE A 47 1.07 -0.62 3.20
C PHE A 47 0.37 -1.97 3.37
N SER A 48 0.52 -2.86 2.40
CA SER A 48 -0.08 -4.19 2.48
C SER A 48 0.99 -5.14 3.00
N VAL A 49 1.22 -5.06 4.31
CA VAL A 49 2.22 -5.85 5.03
C VAL A 49 1.84 -7.32 4.98
N HIS A 50 0.55 -7.62 5.12
CA HIS A 50 0.03 -8.98 4.99
C HIS A 50 -0.83 -9.18 3.73
N HIS A 51 -1.05 -10.44 3.38
CA HIS A 51 -2.02 -10.86 2.39
C HIS A 51 -3.46 -10.63 2.87
N GLN A 52 -4.39 -10.53 1.92
CA GLN A 52 -5.81 -10.41 2.22
C GLN A 52 -6.33 -11.64 2.98
N PRO A 53 -7.32 -11.48 3.88
CA PRO A 53 -7.93 -12.60 4.58
C PRO A 53 -8.50 -13.62 3.59
N SER A 54 -8.40 -14.91 3.93
CA SER A 54 -9.08 -15.98 3.20
C SER A 54 -10.59 -15.84 3.35
N VAL A 55 -11.36 -16.39 2.40
CA VAL A 55 -12.83 -16.25 2.34
C VAL A 55 -13.50 -16.62 3.67
N ASP A 56 -13.04 -17.68 4.33
CA ASP A 56 -13.58 -18.16 5.60
C ASP A 56 -13.26 -17.25 6.79
N LYS A 57 -12.21 -16.43 6.69
CA LYS A 57 -11.68 -15.58 7.78
C LYS A 57 -11.91 -14.08 7.55
N VAL A 58 -12.69 -13.71 6.52
CA VAL A 58 -12.98 -12.30 6.21
C VAL A 58 -13.68 -11.60 7.38
N HIS A 59 -14.61 -12.27 8.05
CA HIS A 59 -15.35 -11.71 9.19
C HIS A 59 -14.46 -11.46 10.40
N GLU A 60 -13.45 -12.31 10.62
CA GLU A 60 -12.47 -12.16 11.71
C GLU A 60 -11.40 -11.10 11.38
N ARG A 61 -11.33 -10.64 10.12
CA ARG A 61 -10.34 -9.66 9.63
C ARG A 61 -8.89 -10.05 9.96
N LYS A 62 -8.63 -11.36 10.07
CA LYS A 62 -7.29 -11.93 10.26
C LYS A 62 -6.59 -11.97 8.91
N CYS A 63 -5.58 -11.13 8.76
CA CYS A 63 -4.79 -11.07 7.55
C CYS A 63 -3.99 -12.36 7.34
N GLY A 64 -3.58 -12.60 6.10
CA GLY A 64 -2.77 -13.77 5.74
C GLY A 64 -1.29 -13.55 6.06
N ASP A 65 -0.42 -14.26 5.35
CA ASP A 65 1.03 -14.20 5.55
C ASP A 65 1.64 -12.84 5.17
N VAL A 66 2.85 -12.59 5.67
CA VAL A 66 3.61 -11.37 5.39
C VAL A 66 4.03 -11.31 3.91
N ARG A 67 3.99 -10.11 3.34
CA ARG A 67 4.41 -9.76 1.98
C ARG A 67 5.70 -8.97 2.03
N GLU A 68 6.78 -9.56 1.52
CA GLU A 68 8.09 -8.92 1.51
C GLU A 68 8.14 -7.70 0.57
N GLN A 69 7.76 -7.88 -0.71
CA GLN A 69 7.94 -6.83 -1.73
C GLN A 69 6.94 -5.68 -1.61
N TYR A 70 5.67 -6.00 -1.32
CA TYR A 70 4.59 -5.03 -1.26
C TYR A 70 4.33 -4.48 0.16
N GLY A 71 4.94 -5.11 1.15
CA GLY A 71 4.77 -4.82 2.57
C GLY A 71 6.06 -4.30 3.17
N ILE A 72 6.89 -5.20 3.71
CA ILE A 72 8.07 -4.87 4.52
C ILE A 72 9.04 -3.92 3.79
N GLN A 73 9.34 -4.18 2.51
CA GLN A 73 10.22 -3.31 1.74
C GLN A 73 9.70 -1.86 1.64
N ARG A 74 8.38 -1.65 1.60
CA ARG A 74 7.79 -0.31 1.55
C ARG A 74 7.77 0.37 2.92
N VAL A 75 7.59 -0.40 3.98
CA VAL A 75 7.70 0.09 5.36
C VAL A 75 9.11 0.64 5.58
N GLU A 76 10.13 -0.18 5.32
CA GLU A 76 11.53 0.21 5.47
C GLU A 76 11.92 1.35 4.53
N ALA A 77 11.45 1.32 3.27
CA ALA A 77 11.68 2.42 2.35
C ALA A 77 11.11 3.74 2.86
N MET A 78 9.92 3.73 3.49
CA MET A 78 9.34 4.93 4.08
C MET A 78 10.15 5.43 5.27
N LEU A 79 10.51 4.55 6.21
CA LEU A 79 11.31 4.91 7.39
C LEU A 79 12.66 5.51 6.95
N HIS A 80 13.37 4.83 6.06
CA HIS A 80 14.65 5.31 5.53
C HIS A 80 14.51 6.63 4.76
N THR A 81 13.43 6.81 4.00
CA THR A 81 13.19 8.07 3.27
C THR A 81 12.94 9.23 4.23
N LEU A 82 12.21 9.01 5.33
CA LEU A 82 11.97 10.03 6.33
C LEU A 82 13.25 10.42 7.06
N ASP A 83 14.09 9.44 7.42
CA ASP A 83 15.42 9.71 7.99
C ASP A 83 16.24 10.58 7.04
N ARG A 84 16.22 10.27 5.75
CA ARG A 84 16.91 11.05 4.72
C ARG A 84 16.38 12.46 4.55
N ILE A 85 15.06 12.67 4.65
CA ILE A 85 14.44 14.00 4.58
C ILE A 85 14.82 14.82 5.82
N ASN A 86 14.72 14.22 7.01
CA ASN A 86 15.04 14.88 8.28
C ASN A 86 16.53 15.27 8.40
N LEU A 87 17.41 14.57 7.68
CA LEU A 87 18.84 14.89 7.61
C LEU A 87 19.19 15.95 6.55
N ASP A 88 18.28 16.26 5.63
CA ASP A 88 18.53 17.21 4.55
C ASP A 88 18.26 18.66 5.02
N PRO A 89 19.29 19.52 5.12
CA PRO A 89 19.11 20.90 5.58
C PRO A 89 18.32 21.77 4.58
N MET A 90 18.14 21.30 3.34
CA MET A 90 17.42 22.05 2.29
C MET A 90 15.92 21.78 2.27
N LEU A 91 15.47 20.66 2.82
CA LEU A 91 14.09 20.23 2.78
C LEU A 91 13.50 20.24 4.20
N LEU A 92 12.59 21.19 4.48
CA LEU A 92 11.94 21.37 5.79
C LEU A 92 12.92 21.62 6.96
N PRO A 93 13.72 22.71 6.91
CA PRO A 93 14.63 23.04 8.00
C PRO A 93 13.88 23.28 9.31
N ASN A 94 14.41 22.77 10.43
CA ASN A 94 13.82 22.85 11.78
C ASN A 94 12.46 22.17 11.95
N ILE A 95 12.07 21.27 11.05
CA ILE A 95 10.84 20.49 11.18
C ILE A 95 11.19 19.01 11.02
N THR A 96 10.82 18.21 12.01
CA THR A 96 11.00 16.75 11.94
C THR A 96 9.74 16.08 11.40
N LEU A 97 9.88 15.25 10.37
CA LEU A 97 8.80 14.38 9.89
C LEU A 97 8.82 13.05 10.63
N GLY A 98 7.69 12.71 11.24
CA GLY A 98 7.40 11.40 11.78
C GLY A 98 6.40 10.66 10.90
N CYS A 99 6.09 9.42 11.28
CA CYS A 99 5.08 8.64 10.58
C CYS A 99 4.32 7.66 11.47
N GLU A 100 3.12 7.33 11.02
CA GLU A 100 2.34 6.22 11.55
C GLU A 100 1.97 5.26 10.41
N ILE A 101 2.61 4.08 10.39
CA ILE A 101 2.44 3.08 9.34
C ILE A 101 1.52 1.97 9.86
N ARG A 102 0.43 1.74 9.13
CA ARG A 102 -0.59 0.73 9.43
C ARG A 102 -0.78 -0.24 8.29
N ASP A 103 -1.23 -1.44 8.63
CA ASP A 103 -1.46 -2.48 7.65
C ASP A 103 -2.85 -2.38 6.99
N SER A 104 -2.87 -2.41 5.67
CA SER A 104 -4.08 -2.44 4.84
C SER A 104 -4.55 -3.85 4.51
N CYS A 105 -3.67 -4.86 4.62
CA CYS A 105 -3.91 -6.25 4.22
C CYS A 105 -4.52 -6.43 2.81
N TRP A 106 -4.32 -5.47 1.91
CA TRP A 106 -4.97 -5.44 0.59
C TRP A 106 -6.51 -5.59 0.64
N HIS A 107 -7.16 -5.25 1.76
CA HIS A 107 -8.58 -5.51 1.98
C HIS A 107 -9.31 -4.28 2.52
N SER A 108 -10.45 -3.94 1.91
CA SER A 108 -11.16 -2.69 2.18
C SER A 108 -11.59 -2.52 3.64
N ALA A 109 -12.11 -3.57 4.28
CA ALA A 109 -12.57 -3.48 5.66
C ALA A 109 -11.41 -3.21 6.65
N VAL A 110 -10.26 -3.87 6.45
CA VAL A 110 -9.07 -3.69 7.29
C VAL A 110 -8.49 -2.30 7.11
N ALA A 111 -8.31 -1.86 5.86
CA ALA A 111 -7.78 -0.53 5.58
C ALA A 111 -8.69 0.59 6.11
N LEU A 112 -10.01 0.43 6.03
CA LEU A 112 -10.96 1.40 6.57
C LEU A 112 -10.90 1.44 8.11
N GLU A 113 -10.80 0.28 8.76
CA GLU A 113 -10.60 0.19 10.21
C GLU A 113 -9.32 0.92 10.65
N GLN A 114 -8.22 0.74 9.93
CA GLN A 114 -6.98 1.47 10.20
C GLN A 114 -7.08 2.97 9.90
N SER A 115 -7.89 3.35 8.92
CA SER A 115 -8.12 4.76 8.59
C SER A 115 -8.94 5.49 9.67
N ILE A 116 -9.86 4.78 10.33
CA ILE A 116 -10.60 5.30 11.50
C ILE A 116 -9.62 5.57 12.64
N GLU A 117 -8.62 4.70 12.83
CA GLU A 117 -7.63 4.90 13.88
C GLU A 117 -6.72 6.13 13.62
N PHE A 118 -6.45 6.50 12.35
CA PHE A 118 -5.73 7.75 12.05
C PHE A 118 -6.49 9.02 12.44
N ILE A 119 -7.82 9.01 12.31
CA ILE A 119 -8.66 10.18 12.63
C ILE A 119 -9.09 10.22 14.10
N ARG A 120 -8.97 9.10 14.82
CA ARG A 120 -9.33 8.99 16.23
C ARG A 120 -8.60 10.01 17.08
N ASP A 121 -7.30 10.18 16.82
CA ASP A 121 -6.46 11.13 17.55
C ASP A 121 -6.78 12.58 17.15
N SER A 122 -7.14 12.83 15.88
CA SER A 122 -7.62 14.14 15.43
C SER A 122 -8.91 14.57 16.14
N LEU A 123 -9.86 13.64 16.34
CA LEU A 123 -11.12 13.92 17.04
C LEU A 123 -10.92 14.25 18.52
N ILE A 124 -9.96 13.60 19.18
CA ILE A 124 -9.65 13.86 20.59
C ILE A 124 -8.88 15.18 20.72
N SER A 125 -7.96 15.46 19.79
CA SER A 125 -7.16 16.70 19.82
C SER A 125 -7.98 17.97 19.58
N SER A 126 -9.06 17.90 18.81
CA SER A 126 -9.95 19.05 18.57
C SER A 126 -10.78 19.45 19.80
N ASP A 127 -10.99 18.52 20.73
CA ASP A 127 -11.72 18.77 21.98
C ASP A 127 -10.77 19.22 23.12
N GLU A 128 -9.45 19.10 22.94
CA GLU A 128 -8.43 19.38 23.98
C GLU A 128 -7.82 20.80 23.91
N GLU A 129 -8.34 21.73 23.10
CA GLU A 129 -8.03 23.16 23.33
C GLU A 129 -8.57 23.65 24.69
N GLU A 130 -9.46 22.90 25.36
CA GLU A 130 -9.87 23.12 26.75
C GLU A 130 -10.09 21.81 27.53
N GLY A 131 -9.03 21.09 27.96
CA GLY A 131 -9.29 20.06 28.99
C GLY A 131 -8.19 19.06 29.30
N ILE A 132 -7.51 19.27 30.43
CA ILE A 132 -6.83 18.20 31.16
C ILE A 132 -7.87 17.10 31.47
N MET A 133 -7.79 15.94 30.82
CA MET A 133 -8.56 14.75 31.22
C MET A 133 -8.14 14.32 32.63
N ARG A 134 -8.84 14.83 33.65
CA ARG A 134 -8.67 14.41 35.03
C ARG A 134 -9.39 13.08 35.23
N CYS A 135 -8.63 11.99 35.37
CA CYS A 135 -9.17 10.74 35.90
C CYS A 135 -9.71 10.99 37.32
N VAL A 136 -10.81 10.30 37.68
CA VAL A 136 -11.48 10.40 39.00
C VAL A 136 -10.51 10.16 40.17
N ASP A 137 -9.42 9.43 39.93
CA ASP A 137 -8.43 9.06 40.95
C ASP A 137 -7.27 10.06 41.13
N GLY A 138 -7.32 11.23 40.48
CA GLY A 138 -6.31 12.29 40.67
C GLY A 138 -4.90 11.97 40.17
N SER A 139 -4.66 10.77 39.61
CA SER A 139 -3.42 10.44 38.92
C SER A 139 -3.39 11.12 37.55
N SER A 140 -2.41 11.99 37.34
CA SER A 140 -2.11 12.56 36.03
C SER A 140 -1.16 11.61 35.32
N THR A 141 -1.69 10.72 34.48
CA THR A 141 -0.85 10.13 33.44
C THR A 141 -0.69 11.20 32.36
N PRO A 142 0.53 11.50 31.89
CA PRO A 142 0.69 12.34 30.71
C PRO A 142 0.06 11.55 29.56
N PHE A 143 -1.17 11.89 29.20
CA PHE A 143 -1.75 11.43 27.96
C PHE A 143 -0.97 12.19 26.87
N HIS A 144 0.06 11.56 26.32
CA HIS A 144 0.68 12.08 25.10
C HIS A 144 -0.35 11.88 24.00
N SER A 145 -1.20 12.88 23.80
CA SER A 145 -2.07 12.97 22.64
C SER A 145 -1.18 12.84 21.41
N LYS A 146 -1.41 11.76 20.65
CA LYS A 146 -0.72 11.55 19.39
C LYS A 146 -1.07 12.72 18.48
N LYS A 147 -0.07 13.26 17.79
CA LYS A 147 -0.28 14.35 16.85
C LYS A 147 -1.19 13.89 15.71
N PRO A 148 -2.10 14.75 15.24
CA PRO A 148 -3.01 14.40 14.14
C PRO A 148 -2.22 14.10 12.86
N ILE A 149 -2.76 13.19 12.05
CA ILE A 149 -2.18 12.82 10.77
C ILE A 149 -2.45 13.91 9.74
N VAL A 150 -1.40 14.47 9.13
CA VAL A 150 -1.54 15.56 8.15
C VAL A 150 -1.85 15.09 6.73
N GLY A 151 -1.60 13.82 6.44
CA GLY A 151 -1.76 13.23 5.11
C GLY A 151 -1.47 11.73 5.14
N VAL A 152 -2.02 11.00 4.17
CA VAL A 152 -1.90 9.54 4.11
C VAL A 152 -1.27 9.09 2.79
N ILE A 153 -0.27 8.23 2.87
CA ILE A 153 0.36 7.57 1.72
C ILE A 153 -0.26 6.19 1.50
N GLY A 154 -0.61 5.87 0.26
CA GLY A 154 -1.26 4.60 -0.12
C GLY A 154 -2.79 4.66 -0.01
N PRO A 155 -3.50 3.51 0.03
CA PRO A 155 -2.99 2.15 -0.13
C PRO A 155 -2.68 1.80 -1.59
N GLY A 156 -2.26 0.56 -1.83
CA GLY A 156 -1.84 0.12 -3.16
C GLY A 156 -2.97 -0.27 -4.12
N SER A 157 -4.10 -0.76 -3.62
CA SER A 157 -5.25 -1.14 -4.45
C SER A 157 -6.17 0.07 -4.68
N SER A 158 -6.60 0.30 -5.93
CA SER A 158 -7.54 1.37 -6.25
C SER A 158 -8.89 1.22 -5.53
N SER A 159 -9.38 0.00 -5.30
CA SER A 159 -10.71 -0.21 -4.70
C SER A 159 -10.68 0.06 -3.22
N VAL A 160 -9.57 -0.31 -2.58
CA VAL A 160 -9.29 0.00 -1.19
C VAL A 160 -9.04 1.51 -1.04
N ALA A 161 -8.29 2.13 -1.97
CA ALA A 161 -8.02 3.56 -1.95
C ALA A 161 -9.30 4.40 -2.06
N ILE A 162 -10.26 4.02 -2.91
CA ILE A 162 -11.58 4.67 -2.99
C ILE A 162 -12.27 4.65 -1.63
N GLN A 163 -12.29 3.50 -0.95
CA GLN A 163 -12.95 3.36 0.36
C GLN A 163 -12.27 4.21 1.44
N VAL A 164 -10.94 4.24 1.45
CA VAL A 164 -10.15 5.07 2.38
C VAL A 164 -10.39 6.56 2.09
N GLN A 165 -10.35 6.97 0.83
CA GLN A 165 -10.55 8.35 0.42
C GLN A 165 -11.93 8.89 0.82
N ASN A 166 -12.97 8.07 0.71
CA ASN A 166 -14.33 8.43 1.12
C ASN A 166 -14.42 8.84 2.59
N LEU A 167 -13.57 8.27 3.46
CA LEU A 167 -13.45 8.67 4.85
C LEU A 167 -12.55 9.89 5.01
N LEU A 168 -11.33 9.85 4.46
CA LEU A 168 -10.31 10.90 4.67
C LEU A 168 -10.77 12.28 4.18
N GLN A 169 -11.56 12.33 3.11
CA GLN A 169 -12.07 13.60 2.59
C GLN A 169 -13.01 14.33 3.54
N LEU A 170 -13.69 13.61 4.45
CA LEU A 170 -14.56 14.23 5.47
C LEU A 170 -13.75 15.01 6.50
N PHE A 171 -12.48 14.67 6.68
CA PHE A 171 -11.55 15.30 7.61
C PHE A 171 -10.51 16.19 6.91
N ASN A 172 -10.70 16.47 5.61
CA ASN A 172 -9.76 17.25 4.79
C ASN A 172 -8.33 16.69 4.77
N ILE A 173 -8.16 15.37 4.93
CA ILE A 173 -6.84 14.74 4.93
C ILE A 173 -6.47 14.36 3.49
N PRO A 174 -5.39 14.94 2.92
CA PRO A 174 -4.91 14.57 1.59
C PRO A 174 -4.35 13.15 1.56
N GLN A 175 -4.68 12.41 0.51
CA GLN A 175 -4.18 11.06 0.26
C GLN A 175 -3.32 11.04 -1.00
N ILE A 176 -2.11 10.48 -0.93
CA ILE A 176 -1.22 10.27 -2.09
C ILE A 176 -1.01 8.78 -2.30
N ALA A 177 -1.59 8.24 -3.37
CA ALA A 177 -1.42 6.83 -3.73
C ALA A 177 -0.21 6.60 -4.65
N TYR A 178 0.46 5.47 -4.45
CA TYR A 178 1.64 5.06 -5.21
C TYR A 178 1.36 3.97 -6.26
N SER A 179 0.22 3.27 -6.21
CA SER A 179 -0.12 2.24 -7.21
C SER A 179 -1.60 2.14 -7.56
N ALA A 180 -2.43 3.09 -7.10
CA ALA A 180 -3.83 3.14 -7.47
C ALA A 180 -4.00 3.82 -8.84
N THR A 181 -4.27 3.04 -9.89
CA THR A 181 -4.27 3.49 -11.28
C THR A 181 -5.66 3.67 -11.91
N SER A 182 -6.76 3.31 -11.21
CA SER A 182 -8.13 3.48 -11.75
C SER A 182 -8.42 4.90 -12.24
N MET A 183 -9.18 5.02 -13.32
CA MET A 183 -9.63 6.32 -13.84
C MET A 183 -10.62 7.02 -12.91
N ASP A 184 -11.43 6.26 -12.17
CA ASP A 184 -12.48 6.80 -11.28
C ASP A 184 -11.91 7.79 -10.26
N LEU A 185 -10.71 7.49 -9.76
CA LEU A 185 -9.95 8.32 -8.82
C LEU A 185 -9.46 9.66 -9.40
N SER A 186 -9.65 9.88 -10.71
CA SER A 186 -9.30 11.13 -11.39
C SER A 186 -10.41 12.18 -11.26
N ASP A 187 -11.65 11.78 -10.92
CA ASP A 187 -12.75 12.70 -10.73
C ASP A 187 -12.57 13.49 -9.42
N LYS A 188 -12.19 14.77 -9.54
CA LYS A 188 -11.96 15.66 -8.39
C LYS A 188 -13.24 16.23 -7.79
N THR A 189 -14.39 16.07 -8.46
CA THR A 189 -15.68 16.41 -7.85
C THR A 189 -16.07 15.38 -6.80
N LEU A 190 -15.73 14.11 -7.04
CA LEU A 190 -15.96 12.99 -6.11
C LEU A 190 -14.80 12.79 -5.13
N PHE A 191 -13.55 12.92 -5.59
CA PHE A 191 -12.35 12.63 -4.80
C PHE A 191 -11.40 13.84 -4.75
N LYS A 192 -11.85 14.90 -4.07
CA LYS A 192 -11.15 16.20 -4.00
C LYS A 192 -9.72 16.10 -3.43
N TYR A 193 -9.53 15.32 -2.37
CA TYR A 193 -8.26 15.23 -1.62
C TYR A 193 -7.38 14.05 -2.06
N PHE A 194 -7.78 13.31 -3.10
CA PHE A 194 -6.99 12.21 -3.62
C PHE A 194 -5.96 12.72 -4.63
N MET A 195 -4.73 12.22 -4.55
CA MET A 195 -3.66 12.44 -5.50
C MET A 195 -2.90 11.13 -5.72
N ARG A 196 -2.13 11.06 -6.81
CA ARG A 196 -1.27 9.91 -7.11
C ARG A 196 -0.05 10.34 -7.91
N VAL A 197 1.05 9.62 -7.69
CA VAL A 197 2.31 9.82 -8.42
C VAL A 197 2.43 8.92 -9.67
N VAL A 198 1.42 8.08 -9.91
CA VAL A 198 1.36 7.17 -11.07
C VAL A 198 0.31 7.62 -12.08
N PRO A 199 0.51 7.33 -13.39
CA PRO A 199 -0.49 7.64 -14.40
C PRO A 199 -1.76 6.81 -14.22
N SER A 200 -2.85 7.28 -14.82
CA SER A 200 -4.10 6.53 -14.88
C SER A 200 -4.01 5.38 -15.89
N ASP A 201 -4.83 4.36 -15.68
CA ASP A 201 -5.01 3.26 -16.64
C ASP A 201 -5.46 3.78 -18.02
N ALA A 202 -6.05 4.99 -18.11
CA ALA A 202 -6.39 5.64 -19.38
C ALA A 202 -5.17 5.80 -20.31
N GLN A 203 -4.02 6.14 -19.72
CA GLN A 203 -2.77 6.30 -20.47
C GLN A 203 -2.22 4.94 -20.89
N GLN A 204 -2.35 3.92 -20.05
CA GLN A 204 -1.97 2.55 -20.40
C GLN A 204 -2.82 2.01 -21.55
N ALA A 205 -4.14 2.18 -21.49
CA ALA A 205 -5.05 1.80 -22.58
C ALA A 205 -4.72 2.54 -23.89
N ARG A 206 -4.43 3.84 -23.82
CA ARG A 206 -3.99 4.60 -24.99
C ARG A 206 -2.71 4.02 -25.60
N ALA A 207 -1.71 3.70 -24.79
CA ALA A 207 -0.48 3.08 -25.28
C ALA A 207 -0.75 1.71 -25.93
N MET A 208 -1.67 0.91 -25.38
CA MET A 208 -2.07 -0.37 -25.98
C MET A 208 -2.79 -0.19 -27.33
N VAL A 209 -3.68 0.80 -27.45
CA VAL A 209 -4.29 1.19 -28.74
C VAL A 209 -3.22 1.55 -29.75
N ASP A 210 -2.24 2.36 -29.34
CA ASP A 210 -1.18 2.84 -30.23
C ASP A 210 -0.30 1.69 -30.72
N ILE A 211 -0.04 0.68 -29.87
CA ILE A 211 0.65 -0.56 -30.27
C ILE A 211 -0.18 -1.34 -31.31
N VAL A 212 -1.47 -1.58 -31.04
CA VAL A 212 -2.39 -2.30 -31.96
C VAL A 212 -2.45 -1.60 -33.31
N LYS A 213 -2.55 -0.27 -33.31
CA LYS A 213 -2.54 0.57 -34.52
C LYS A 213 -1.20 0.49 -35.26
N ARG A 214 -0.07 0.56 -34.54
CA ARG A 214 1.27 0.49 -35.15
C ARG A 214 1.51 -0.81 -35.89
N TYR A 215 0.93 -1.93 -35.44
CA TYR A 215 1.05 -3.23 -36.07
C TYR A 215 -0.14 -3.62 -36.97
N ASN A 216 -1.08 -2.70 -37.22
CA ASN A 216 -2.28 -2.94 -38.04
C ASN A 216 -3.07 -4.19 -37.62
N TRP A 217 -3.14 -4.50 -36.32
CA TRP A 217 -3.93 -5.63 -35.83
C TRP A 217 -5.42 -5.29 -35.89
N THR A 218 -6.18 -6.04 -36.68
CA THR A 218 -7.61 -5.81 -36.90
C THR A 218 -8.51 -6.72 -36.06
N TYR A 219 -8.02 -7.90 -35.66
CA TYR A 219 -8.75 -8.87 -34.86
C TYR A 219 -8.01 -9.17 -33.56
N VAL A 220 -8.55 -8.69 -32.44
CA VAL A 220 -7.95 -8.82 -31.11
C VAL A 220 -8.97 -9.35 -30.11
N SER A 221 -8.50 -10.14 -29.15
CA SER A 221 -9.29 -10.57 -28.00
C SER A 221 -8.72 -9.93 -26.75
N ALA A 222 -9.60 -9.48 -25.86
CA ALA A 222 -9.25 -8.78 -24.64
C ALA A 222 -9.75 -9.58 -23.44
N VAL A 223 -8.84 -9.96 -22.54
CA VAL A 223 -9.16 -10.63 -21.28
C VAL A 223 -8.77 -9.72 -20.14
N HIS A 224 -9.56 -9.73 -19.08
CA HIS A 224 -9.33 -8.88 -17.94
C HIS A 224 -9.73 -9.49 -16.61
N THR A 225 -9.12 -9.01 -15.53
CA THR A 225 -9.51 -9.39 -14.17
C THR A 225 -10.81 -8.71 -13.78
N GLU A 226 -11.70 -9.44 -13.12
CA GLU A 226 -12.94 -8.91 -12.58
C GLU A 226 -12.66 -8.07 -11.33
N GLY A 227 -13.12 -6.83 -11.32
CA GLY A 227 -12.97 -5.89 -10.22
C GLY A 227 -13.69 -4.59 -10.52
N LYS A 228 -14.14 -3.86 -9.50
CA LYS A 228 -14.92 -2.60 -9.61
C LYS A 228 -14.24 -1.47 -10.40
N HIS A 229 -13.01 -1.65 -10.87
CA HIS A 229 -12.27 -0.67 -11.67
C HIS A 229 -12.70 -0.73 -13.13
N GLN A 230 -13.65 0.13 -13.47
CA GLN A 230 -14.27 0.21 -14.77
C GLN A 230 -13.41 1.09 -15.68
N MET A 231 -12.52 0.45 -16.43
CA MET A 231 -11.63 1.12 -17.37
C MET A 231 -12.25 1.32 -18.77
N CYS A 232 -13.32 2.09 -18.99
CA CYS A 232 -14.06 1.95 -20.26
C CYS A 232 -13.42 2.48 -21.54
N TRP A 233 -13.23 1.57 -22.51
CA TRP A 233 -12.74 1.81 -23.88
C TRP A 233 -13.84 2.34 -24.81
N TYR A 234 -14.55 3.40 -24.41
CA TYR A 234 -15.74 3.80 -25.18
C TYR A 234 -15.44 4.64 -26.44
N HIS A 235 -14.23 5.21 -26.60
CA HIS A 235 -14.08 6.30 -27.59
C HIS A 235 -13.12 6.10 -28.77
N GLN A 236 -12.46 4.94 -28.97
CA GLN A 236 -11.57 4.83 -30.16
C GLN A 236 -11.48 3.48 -30.87
N THR A 237 -12.00 2.41 -30.28
CA THR A 237 -12.11 1.10 -30.91
C THR A 237 -13.43 0.53 -30.43
N ALA A 238 -14.32 0.12 -31.32
CA ALA A 238 -15.67 -0.39 -31.06
C ALA A 238 -15.71 -1.74 -30.30
N LEU A 239 -14.86 -1.91 -29.28
CA LEU A 239 -14.65 -3.14 -28.53
C LEU A 239 -15.08 -3.02 -27.06
N GLY A 240 -15.38 -1.83 -26.53
CA GLY A 240 -16.13 -1.67 -25.28
C GLY A 240 -15.70 -2.56 -24.10
N VAL A 241 -14.40 -2.73 -23.87
CA VAL A 241 -13.88 -3.51 -22.72
C VAL A 241 -13.44 -2.55 -21.61
N CYS A 242 -13.51 -2.92 -20.33
CA CYS A 242 -13.10 -2.06 -19.23
C CYS A 242 -12.23 -2.79 -18.16
N SER A 243 -10.91 -2.52 -18.00
CA SER A 243 -10.10 -3.09 -16.86
C SER A 243 -8.72 -2.48 -16.47
N THR A 244 -8.29 -2.77 -15.24
CA THR A 244 -6.98 -2.52 -14.56
C THR A 244 -5.80 -3.33 -15.11
N TYR A 245 -6.06 -4.55 -15.59
CA TYR A 245 -5.05 -5.39 -16.24
C TYR A 245 -5.68 -5.99 -17.49
N LEU A 246 -5.41 -5.36 -18.62
CA LEU A 246 -5.85 -5.84 -19.92
C LEU A 246 -4.72 -6.67 -20.53
N ILE A 247 -4.97 -7.96 -20.75
CA ILE A 247 -4.11 -8.78 -21.59
C ILE A 247 -4.79 -8.84 -22.96
N VAL A 248 -4.16 -8.19 -23.94
CA VAL A 248 -4.60 -8.26 -25.34
C VAL A 248 -3.93 -9.47 -25.98
N PHE A 249 -4.74 -10.44 -26.38
CA PHE A 249 -4.31 -11.55 -27.21
C PHE A 249 -4.52 -11.18 -28.69
N CYS A 250 -3.48 -11.33 -29.50
CA CYS A 250 -3.59 -11.31 -30.94
C CYS A 250 -3.55 -12.75 -31.46
N PHE A 251 -4.64 -13.21 -32.06
CA PHE A 251 -4.56 -14.38 -32.94
C PHE A 251 -4.06 -13.89 -34.30
N LEU A 252 -2.75 -13.95 -34.52
CA LEU A 252 -2.22 -14.01 -35.87
C LEU A 252 -2.89 -15.21 -36.53
N GLY A 253 -3.60 -14.98 -37.64
CA GLY A 253 -4.37 -16.01 -38.32
C GLY A 253 -3.52 -17.22 -38.72
N LEU A 254 -3.39 -18.17 -37.80
CA LEU A 254 -2.96 -19.52 -38.05
C LEU A 254 -4.13 -20.42 -37.68
N LYS A 255 -4.88 -20.77 -38.72
CA LYS A 255 -5.77 -21.92 -38.74
C LYS A 255 -4.99 -23.09 -38.10
N LYS A 256 -5.41 -23.53 -36.90
CA LYS A 256 -4.87 -24.68 -36.15
C LYS A 256 -3.41 -24.58 -35.68
N SER A 257 -3.15 -23.84 -34.60
CA SER A 257 -2.35 -24.33 -33.45
C SER A 257 -2.35 -23.26 -32.37
N GLY A 258 -2.90 -23.60 -31.21
CA GLY A 258 -2.95 -22.71 -30.06
C GLY A 258 -1.57 -22.48 -29.48
N PHE A 259 -1.05 -21.26 -29.62
CA PHE A 259 0.00 -20.75 -28.75
C PHE A 259 -0.63 -19.72 -27.81
N VAL A 260 -0.67 -20.06 -26.52
CA VAL A 260 -1.11 -19.18 -25.44
C VAL A 260 0.14 -18.48 -24.90
N PHE A 261 0.30 -17.19 -25.15
CA PHE A 261 1.35 -16.39 -24.52
C PHE A 261 0.84 -15.84 -23.19
N LEU A 262 1.31 -16.42 -22.08
CA LEU A 262 1.14 -15.84 -20.75
C LEU A 262 2.19 -14.72 -20.57
N LEU A 263 1.73 -13.47 -20.61
CA LEU A 263 2.54 -12.30 -20.28
C LEU A 263 2.74 -12.21 -18.76
N ASN A 264 3.73 -12.93 -18.25
CA ASN A 264 4.41 -12.54 -17.02
C ASN A 264 5.38 -11.40 -17.37
N PRO A 265 5.39 -10.25 -16.66
CA PRO A 265 6.27 -9.13 -16.97
C PRO A 265 7.76 -9.48 -17.06
N LEU A 266 8.21 -10.57 -16.40
CA LEU A 266 9.58 -11.09 -16.50
C LEU A 266 9.86 -11.92 -17.79
N LEU A 267 8.84 -12.55 -18.37
CA LEU A 267 8.98 -13.41 -19.56
C LEU A 267 8.99 -12.63 -20.88
N PHE A 268 8.48 -11.40 -20.89
CA PHE A 268 8.49 -10.54 -22.08
C PHE A 268 9.91 -10.14 -22.49
N VAL A 269 10.80 -9.88 -21.52
CA VAL A 269 12.19 -9.47 -21.78
C VAL A 269 13.01 -10.62 -22.40
N LEU A 270 12.78 -11.85 -21.97
CA LEU A 270 13.49 -13.04 -22.45
C LEU A 270 13.09 -13.42 -23.89
N TRP A 271 11.84 -13.20 -24.28
CA TRP A 271 11.40 -13.46 -25.66
C TRP A 271 11.81 -12.36 -26.63
N PHE A 272 11.81 -11.08 -26.19
CA PHE A 272 12.26 -9.96 -27.01
C PHE A 272 13.75 -10.04 -27.37
N LEU A 273 14.59 -10.65 -26.52
CA LEU A 273 16.00 -10.94 -26.79
C LEU A 273 16.23 -12.18 -27.67
N ALA A 274 15.22 -13.04 -27.84
CA ALA A 274 15.32 -14.24 -28.68
C ALA A 274 14.82 -14.02 -30.12
N VAL A 275 14.18 -12.88 -30.39
CA VAL A 275 13.60 -12.51 -31.70
C VAL A 275 14.37 -11.35 -32.36
N LEU A 276 15.40 -10.80 -31.70
CA LEU A 276 16.45 -9.96 -32.27
C LEU A 276 17.71 -10.81 -32.51
#